data_AF-A0A6A5ABB2-F1
#
_entry.id   AF-A0A6A5ABB2-F1
#
_cell.length_a   1.000
_cell.length_b   1.000
_cell.length_c   1.000
_cell.angle_alpha   90.00
_cell.angle_beta   90.00
_cell.angle_gamma   90.00
#
_symmetry.space_group_name_H-M   'P 1'
#
loop_
_entity.id
_entity.type
_entity.pdbx_description
1 polymer ?
#
loop_
_entity_poly.entity_id
_entity_poly.type
_entity_poly.pdbx_seq_one_letter_code
_entity_poly.pdbx_strand_id
1 'polypeptide(L)'
;MDVLALRLDHLKSRGTYVATIKTWLQETQVNGRLVSRGDLHLFVAEGPTEAIDALLVQFETEPVDTNARGERCIDKFYDVVGREPRESVLLKPGFTDMHLLNDTMLEKLVLEEWGVPKDWLTTARSTSRTKRFLAWKEQAKVARKQDRRRTAQVRDETKQKQREAKRQKTESAADSKKEDKTT
;
A
#
# COMPACT_ATOMS: atom_id res chain seq x y z
N MET A 1 -26.25 8.71 -7.91
CA MET A 1 -25.44 8.15 -6.80
C MET A 1 -24.41 7.25 -7.42
N ASP A 2 -23.30 6.99 -6.75
CA ASP A 2 -22.24 6.15 -7.27
C ASP A 2 -22.08 4.92 -6.39
N VAL A 3 -21.81 3.78 -7.01
CA VAL A 3 -21.29 2.59 -6.34
C VAL A 3 -19.80 2.46 -6.65
N LEU A 4 -19.02 2.15 -5.64
CA LEU A 4 -17.58 1.97 -5.68
C LEU A 4 -17.23 0.61 -5.11
N ALA A 5 -16.37 -0.14 -5.79
CA ALA A 5 -15.76 -1.35 -5.24
C ALA A 5 -14.25 -1.18 -5.12
N LEU A 6 -13.73 -1.40 -3.91
CA LEU A 6 -12.31 -1.41 -3.58
C LEU A 6 -11.88 -2.82 -3.19
N ARG A 7 -10.76 -3.26 -3.75
CA ARG A 7 -10.05 -4.45 -3.27
C ARG A 7 -8.99 -3.99 -2.29
N LEU A 8 -9.06 -4.49 -1.06
CA LEU A 8 -8.08 -4.22 -0.02
C LEU A 8 -7.07 -5.38 0.03
N ASP A 9 -5.78 -5.08 0.16
CA ASP A 9 -4.73 -6.11 0.14
C ASP A 9 -4.62 -6.86 1.46
N HIS A 10 -4.67 -6.12 2.59
CA HIS A 10 -4.57 -6.72 3.90
C HIS A 10 -5.26 -5.85 4.95
N LEU A 11 -5.85 -6.50 5.95
CA LEU A 11 -6.52 -5.84 7.06
C LEU A 11 -5.79 -6.22 8.35
N LYS A 12 -4.66 -5.57 8.67
CA LYS A 12 -3.80 -6.04 9.77
C LYS A 12 -4.52 -5.97 11.11
N SER A 13 -5.10 -4.82 11.46
CA SER A 13 -5.95 -4.66 12.64
C SER A 13 -7.40 -4.50 12.20
N ARG A 14 -8.04 -5.60 11.79
CA ARG A 14 -9.42 -5.57 11.26
C ARG A 14 -10.38 -4.80 12.16
N GLY A 15 -10.33 -5.01 13.49
CA GLY A 15 -11.20 -4.30 14.42
C GLY A 15 -11.06 -2.77 14.33
N THR A 16 -9.82 -2.28 14.35
CA THR A 16 -9.52 -0.84 14.20
C THR A 16 -9.89 -0.33 12.82
N TYR A 17 -9.63 -1.13 11.78
CA TYR A 17 -9.90 -0.78 10.39
C TYR A 17 -11.41 -0.63 10.13
N VAL A 18 -12.19 -1.62 10.54
CA VAL A 18 -13.66 -1.66 10.47
C VAL A 18 -14.26 -0.51 11.28
N ALA A 19 -13.75 -0.24 12.49
CA ALA A 19 -14.21 0.89 13.29
C ALA A 19 -13.95 2.24 12.60
N THR A 20 -12.77 2.40 11.99
CA THR A 20 -12.39 3.63 11.28
C THR A 20 -13.25 3.83 10.04
N ILE A 21 -13.42 2.80 9.20
CA ILE A 21 -14.32 2.84 8.05
C ILE A 21 -15.75 3.16 8.47
N LYS A 22 -16.23 2.55 9.56
CA LYS A 22 -17.58 2.84 10.07
C LYS A 22 -17.75 4.32 10.41
N THR A 23 -16.77 4.93 11.06
CA THR A 23 -16.77 6.37 11.36
C THR A 23 -16.80 7.21 10.08
N TRP A 24 -15.93 6.92 9.12
CA TRP A 24 -15.89 7.64 7.83
C TRP A 24 -17.22 7.56 7.08
N LEU A 25 -17.83 6.38 7.04
CA LEU A 25 -19.13 6.17 6.39
C LEU A 25 -20.27 6.91 7.11
N GLN A 26 -20.21 7.04 8.43
CA GLN A 26 -21.18 7.84 9.19
C GLN A 26 -21.03 9.33 8.93
N GLU A 27 -19.79 9.82 8.85
CA GLU A 27 -19.47 11.24 8.58
C GLU A 27 -19.87 11.65 7.15
N THR A 28 -19.65 10.76 6.18
CA THR A 28 -19.95 10.99 4.76
C THR A 28 -21.37 10.58 4.36
N GLN A 29 -22.13 9.97 5.27
CA GLN A 29 -23.47 9.39 5.01
C GLN A 29 -23.48 8.39 3.84
N VAL A 30 -22.40 7.62 3.68
CA VAL A 30 -22.24 6.59 2.66
C VAL A 30 -22.60 5.22 3.23
N ASN A 31 -23.29 4.40 2.45
CA ASN A 31 -23.56 3.02 2.82
C ASN A 31 -22.38 2.14 2.40
N GLY A 32 -21.93 1.23 3.26
CA GLY A 32 -20.74 0.44 2.98
C GLY A 32 -20.88 -1.02 3.38
N ARG A 33 -20.16 -1.88 2.67
CA ARG A 33 -20.07 -3.31 2.97
C ARG A 33 -18.65 -3.76 2.84
N LEU A 34 -18.18 -4.53 3.80
CA LEU A 34 -16.90 -5.21 3.74
C LEU A 34 -17.16 -6.71 3.76
N VAL A 35 -16.64 -7.43 2.77
CA VAL A 35 -16.63 -8.89 2.78
C VAL A 35 -15.21 -9.40 2.66
N SER A 36 -14.93 -10.48 3.37
CA SER A 36 -13.64 -11.17 3.30
C SER A 36 -13.84 -12.65 3.06
N ARG A 37 -13.06 -13.20 2.12
CA ARG A 37 -12.98 -14.63 1.82
C ARG A 37 -11.51 -14.98 1.57
N GLY A 38 -10.88 -15.71 2.49
CA GLY A 38 -9.44 -16.00 2.40
C GLY A 38 -8.61 -14.71 2.37
N ASP A 39 -7.84 -14.53 1.30
CA ASP A 39 -7.00 -13.35 1.02
C ASP A 39 -7.73 -12.24 0.26
N LEU A 40 -8.97 -12.46 -0.16
CA LEU A 40 -9.78 -11.44 -0.81
C LEU A 40 -10.52 -10.61 0.24
N HIS A 41 -10.23 -9.31 0.27
CA HIS A 41 -10.99 -8.32 1.01
C HIS A 41 -11.63 -7.34 0.01
N LEU A 42 -12.96 -7.35 -0.07
CA LEU A 42 -13.71 -6.49 -0.98
C LEU A 42 -14.57 -5.53 -0.16
N PHE A 43 -14.33 -4.24 -0.35
CA PHE A 43 -15.13 -3.16 0.21
C PHE A 43 -15.99 -2.54 -0.88
N VAL A 44 -17.28 -2.41 -0.63
CA VAL A 44 -18.26 -1.83 -1.56
C VAL A 44 -18.92 -0.66 -0.86
N ALA A 45 -18.96 0.50 -1.50
CA ALA A 45 -19.59 1.70 -0.98
C ALA A 45 -20.61 2.24 -1.98
N GLU A 46 -21.72 2.80 -1.48
CA GLU A 46 -22.79 3.39 -2.28
C GLU A 46 -23.28 4.67 -1.63
N GLY A 47 -23.33 5.76 -2.39
CA GLY A 47 -23.75 7.06 -1.89
C GLY A 47 -23.69 8.18 -2.94
N PRO A 48 -23.88 9.45 -2.55
CA PRO A 48 -23.67 10.58 -3.45
C PRO A 48 -22.24 10.60 -4.02
N THR A 49 -22.09 11.03 -5.28
CA THR A 49 -20.79 11.11 -5.98
C THR A 49 -19.75 11.86 -5.16
N GLU A 50 -20.10 13.03 -4.62
CA GLU A 50 -19.22 13.85 -3.78
C GLU A 50 -18.79 13.14 -2.49
N ALA A 51 -19.68 12.32 -1.91
CA ALA A 51 -19.40 11.58 -0.69
C ALA A 51 -18.48 10.37 -0.97
N ILE A 52 -18.63 9.71 -2.12
CA ILE A 52 -17.71 8.68 -2.59
C ILE A 52 -16.33 9.27 -2.91
N ASP A 53 -16.27 10.47 -3.50
CA ASP A 53 -15.01 11.17 -3.73
C ASP A 53 -14.32 11.53 -2.41
N ALA A 54 -15.06 12.05 -1.43
CA ALA A 54 -14.55 12.32 -0.09
C ALA A 54 -14.01 11.05 0.59
N LEU A 55 -14.72 9.92 0.47
CA LEU A 55 -14.28 8.63 0.99
C LEU A 55 -12.96 8.18 0.34
N LEU A 56 -12.82 8.33 -0.98
CA LEU A 56 -11.57 8.01 -1.68
C LEU A 56 -10.41 8.88 -1.20
N VAL A 57 -10.64 10.17 -0.97
CA VAL A 57 -9.64 11.07 -0.38
C VAL A 57 -9.24 10.60 1.02
N GLN A 58 -10.19 10.19 1.86
CA GLN A 58 -9.89 9.64 3.19
C GLN A 58 -8.99 8.39 3.12
N PHE A 59 -9.22 7.49 2.17
CA PHE A 59 -8.32 6.34 1.95
C PHE A 59 -6.88 6.77 1.56
N GLU A 60 -6.70 7.94 0.95
CA GLU A 60 -5.39 8.45 0.56
C GLU A 60 -4.68 9.27 1.66
N THR A 61 -5.44 9.96 2.52
CA THR A 61 -4.90 10.93 3.47
C THR A 61 -4.96 10.47 4.92
N GLU A 62 -5.95 9.65 5.28
CA GLU A 62 -6.23 9.31 6.68
C GLU A 62 -5.74 7.91 7.05
N PRO A 63 -5.25 7.72 8.29
CA PRO A 63 -4.74 6.43 8.71
C PRO A 63 -5.87 5.45 9.03
N VAL A 64 -6.00 4.39 8.25
CA VAL A 64 -7.06 3.37 8.42
C VAL A 64 -6.55 2.05 9.00
N ASP A 65 -5.28 1.68 8.78
CA ASP A 65 -4.70 0.44 9.32
C ASP A 65 -3.58 0.72 10.34
N THR A 66 -2.87 -0.33 10.74
CA THR A 66 -1.74 -0.31 11.64
C THR A 66 -0.49 -0.88 10.98
N ASN A 67 0.66 -0.25 11.23
CA ASN A 67 1.93 -0.68 10.66
C ASN A 67 2.53 -1.87 11.44
N ALA A 68 3.72 -2.34 11.04
CA ALA A 68 4.46 -3.41 11.73
C ALA A 68 4.67 -3.17 13.24
N ARG A 69 4.73 -1.90 13.65
CA ARG A 69 4.97 -1.44 15.03
C ARG A 69 3.68 -1.20 15.83
N GLY A 70 2.50 -1.37 15.23
CA GLY A 70 1.21 -1.14 15.87
C GLY A 70 0.74 0.33 15.82
N GLU A 71 1.45 1.19 15.11
CA GLU A 71 1.08 2.61 14.95
C GLU A 71 0.08 2.77 13.79
N ARG A 72 -0.84 3.73 13.92
CA ARG A 72 -1.82 4.06 12.86
C ARG A 72 -1.11 4.50 11.58
N CYS A 73 -1.53 3.96 10.43
CA CYS A 73 -0.96 4.31 9.14
C CYS A 73 -2.00 4.35 8.02
N ILE A 74 -1.72 5.14 6.98
CA ILE A 74 -2.49 5.18 5.74
C ILE A 74 -2.29 3.84 5.01
N ASP A 75 -3.38 3.21 4.61
CA ASP A 75 -3.35 1.99 3.79
C ASP A 75 -3.10 2.37 2.34
N LYS A 76 -1.92 2.03 1.83
CA LYS A 76 -1.50 2.33 0.46
C LYS A 76 -1.79 1.19 -0.51
N PHE A 77 -2.32 0.07 -0.01
CA PHE A 77 -2.46 -1.17 -0.75
C PHE A 77 -3.93 -1.53 -0.95
N TYR A 78 -4.66 -0.62 -1.60
CA TYR A 78 -5.99 -0.91 -2.14
C TYR A 78 -6.02 -0.62 -3.64
N ASP A 79 -6.88 -1.30 -4.38
CA ASP A 79 -7.16 -1.00 -5.78
C ASP A 79 -8.64 -0.65 -5.96
N VAL A 80 -8.92 0.37 -6.78
CA VAL A 80 -10.27 0.60 -7.29
C VAL A 80 -10.56 -0.46 -8.34
N VAL A 81 -11.51 -1.34 -8.03
CA VAL A 81 -11.94 -2.43 -8.92
C VAL A 81 -12.93 -1.90 -9.96
N GLY A 82 -13.82 -1.01 -9.54
CA GLY A 82 -14.77 -0.35 -10.42
C GLY A 82 -15.56 0.72 -9.69
N ARG A 83 -16.11 1.64 -10.49
CA ARG A 83 -17.03 2.70 -10.06
C ARG A 83 -18.03 2.90 -11.19
N GLU A 84 -19.31 2.97 -10.85
CA GLU A 84 -20.37 3.27 -11.81
C GLU A 84 -21.45 4.15 -11.16
N PRO A 85 -22.08 5.05 -11.93
CA PRO A 85 -23.28 5.72 -11.48
C PRO A 85 -24.42 4.70 -11.39
N ARG A 86 -25.26 4.87 -10.38
CA ARG A 86 -26.40 4.01 -10.09
C ARG A 86 -27.63 4.83 -9.75
N GLU A 87 -28.77 4.40 -10.30
CA GLU A 87 -30.06 5.06 -10.14
C GLU A 87 -30.78 4.62 -8.85
N SER A 88 -30.63 3.37 -8.44
CA SER A 88 -31.29 2.78 -7.27
C SER A 88 -30.30 2.32 -6.20
N VAL A 89 -30.63 2.57 -4.93
CA VAL A 89 -29.83 2.11 -3.79
C VAL A 89 -30.09 0.63 -3.56
N LEU A 90 -29.04 -0.20 -3.65
CA LEU A 90 -29.12 -1.64 -3.38
C LEU A 90 -28.52 -2.00 -2.02
N LEU A 91 -27.53 -1.26 -1.54
CA LEU A 91 -26.96 -1.48 -0.22
C LEU A 91 -27.91 -1.00 0.86
N LYS A 92 -28.22 -1.88 1.82
CA LYS A 92 -29.01 -1.49 2.99
C LYS A 92 -28.27 -0.38 3.78
N PRO A 93 -28.98 0.51 4.48
CA PRO A 93 -28.36 1.60 5.22
C PRO A 93 -27.27 1.16 6.22
N GLY A 94 -26.21 1.95 6.34
CA GLY A 94 -25.13 1.76 7.30
C GLY A 94 -23.99 0.87 6.81
N PHE A 95 -23.22 0.33 7.76
CA PHE A 95 -22.02 -0.47 7.48
C PHE A 95 -22.13 -1.89 8.03
N THR A 96 -21.78 -2.88 7.21
CA THR A 96 -21.73 -4.29 7.60
C THR A 96 -20.39 -4.90 7.21
N ASP A 97 -19.76 -5.57 8.17
CA ASP A 97 -18.56 -6.40 7.96
C ASP A 97 -18.92 -7.89 7.99
N MET A 98 -18.47 -8.65 6.99
CA MET A 98 -18.74 -10.08 6.86
C MET A 98 -17.48 -10.89 6.52
N HIS A 99 -17.40 -12.08 7.10
CA HIS A 99 -16.41 -13.09 6.75
C HIS A 99 -17.12 -14.32 6.21
N LEU A 100 -16.84 -14.67 4.96
CA LEU A 100 -17.49 -15.78 4.29
C LEU A 100 -16.51 -16.94 4.11
N LEU A 101 -17.03 -18.15 4.34
CA LEU A 101 -16.29 -19.40 4.17
C LEU A 101 -16.47 -19.99 2.76
N ASN A 102 -17.52 -19.60 2.04
CA ASN A 102 -17.93 -20.22 0.78
C ASN A 102 -17.97 -19.19 -0.36
N ASP A 103 -17.36 -19.54 -1.50
CA ASP A 103 -17.35 -18.74 -2.73
C ASP A 103 -18.75 -18.52 -3.30
N THR A 104 -19.62 -19.52 -3.25
CA THR A 104 -20.99 -19.38 -3.78
C THR A 104 -21.80 -18.36 -2.98
N MET A 105 -21.59 -18.27 -1.67
CA MET A 105 -22.22 -17.23 -0.85
C MET A 105 -21.64 -15.85 -1.15
N LEU A 106 -20.33 -15.75 -1.42
CA LEU A 106 -19.69 -14.50 -1.82
C LEU A 106 -20.27 -14.00 -3.14
N GLU A 107 -20.34 -14.86 -4.15
CA GLU A 107 -20.88 -14.51 -5.47
C GLU A 107 -22.35 -14.10 -5.36
N LYS A 108 -23.17 -14.85 -4.63
CA LYS A 108 -24.57 -14.49 -4.41
C LYS A 108 -24.72 -13.13 -3.74
N LEU A 109 -23.99 -12.90 -2.65
CA LEU A 109 -24.05 -11.66 -1.88
C LEU A 109 -23.60 -10.45 -2.72
N VAL A 110 -22.43 -10.57 -3.37
CA VAL A 110 -21.82 -9.46 -4.09
C VAL A 110 -22.57 -9.16 -5.39
N LEU A 111 -22.98 -10.18 -6.14
CA LEU A 111 -23.63 -10.01 -7.44
C LEU A 111 -25.13 -9.73 -7.32
N GLU A 112 -25.86 -10.47 -6.47
CA GLU A 112 -27.32 -10.36 -6.39
C GLU A 112 -27.75 -9.32 -5.35
N GLU A 113 -27.21 -9.37 -4.12
CA GLU A 113 -27.67 -8.46 -3.06
C GLU A 113 -27.07 -7.06 -3.18
N TRP A 114 -25.80 -6.95 -3.58
CA TRP A 114 -25.11 -5.65 -3.69
C TRP A 114 -25.10 -5.11 -5.12
N GLY A 115 -25.52 -5.94 -6.08
CA GLY A 115 -25.57 -5.58 -7.49
C GLY A 115 -24.20 -5.29 -8.10
N VAL A 116 -23.10 -5.76 -7.52
CA VAL A 116 -21.76 -5.48 -8.07
C VAL A 116 -21.58 -6.27 -9.36
N PRO A 117 -21.09 -5.66 -10.46
CA PRO A 117 -20.86 -6.38 -11.71
C PRO A 117 -19.92 -7.58 -11.55
N LYS A 118 -20.22 -8.68 -12.26
CA LYS A 118 -19.41 -9.91 -12.22
C LYS A 118 -17.96 -9.67 -12.64
N ASP A 119 -17.74 -8.74 -13.56
CA ASP A 119 -16.40 -8.39 -14.04
C ASP A 119 -15.54 -7.76 -12.94
N TRP A 120 -16.15 -7.02 -12.01
CA TRP A 120 -15.45 -6.43 -10.88
C TRP A 120 -15.02 -7.51 -9.90
N LEU A 121 -15.92 -8.43 -9.53
CA LEU A 121 -15.58 -9.55 -8.66
C LEU A 121 -14.50 -10.44 -9.30
N THR A 122 -14.58 -10.69 -10.60
CA THR A 122 -13.57 -11.44 -11.36
C THR A 122 -12.23 -10.72 -11.36
N THR A 123 -12.22 -9.39 -11.58
CA THR A 123 -11.02 -8.56 -11.54
C THR A 123 -10.38 -8.61 -10.15
N ALA A 124 -11.19 -8.48 -9.09
CA ALA A 124 -10.73 -8.55 -7.72
C ALA A 124 -10.13 -9.92 -7.37
N ARG A 125 -10.66 -11.01 -7.93
CA ARG A 125 -10.15 -12.38 -7.75
C ARG A 125 -8.96 -12.72 -8.62
N SER A 126 -8.79 -12.05 -9.77
CA SER A 126 -7.73 -12.37 -10.74
C SER A 126 -6.31 -12.13 -10.19
N THR A 127 -6.18 -11.33 -9.13
CA THR A 127 -4.91 -11.01 -8.50
C THR A 127 -4.98 -11.32 -7.01
N SER A 128 -3.97 -12.02 -6.47
CA SER A 128 -3.88 -12.32 -5.04
C SER A 128 -3.37 -11.15 -4.21
N ARG A 129 -2.70 -10.16 -4.84
CA ARG A 129 -2.23 -8.90 -4.20
C ARG A 129 -2.58 -7.69 -5.04
N THR A 130 -2.76 -6.53 -4.42
CA THR A 130 -3.14 -5.30 -5.15
C THR A 130 -2.04 -4.87 -6.13
N LYS A 131 -2.44 -4.23 -7.24
CA LYS A 131 -1.52 -3.66 -8.24
C LYS A 131 -0.59 -2.65 -7.56
N ARG A 132 -1.12 -1.84 -6.63
CA ARG A 132 -0.31 -0.92 -5.82
C ARG A 132 0.75 -1.64 -4.99
N PHE A 133 0.41 -2.78 -4.35
CA PHE A 133 1.38 -3.59 -3.62
C PHE A 133 2.48 -4.16 -4.54
N LEU A 134 2.10 -4.70 -5.70
CA LEU A 134 3.05 -5.26 -6.66
C LEU A 134 4.02 -4.19 -7.18
N ALA A 135 3.51 -3.02 -7.55
CA ALA A 135 4.33 -1.88 -7.98
C ALA A 135 5.29 -1.42 -6.87
N TRP A 136 4.80 -1.29 -5.63
CA TRP A 136 5.64 -0.96 -4.48
C TRP A 136 6.75 -2.00 -4.25
N LYS A 137 6.44 -3.29 -4.36
CA LYS A 137 7.41 -4.37 -4.18
C LYS A 137 8.54 -4.30 -5.22
N GLU A 138 8.21 -4.01 -6.48
CA GLU A 138 9.20 -3.84 -7.54
C GLU A 138 10.07 -2.60 -7.33
N GLN A 139 9.46 -1.46 -7.02
CA GLN A 139 10.18 -0.22 -6.71
C GLN A 139 11.12 -0.40 -5.52
N ALA A 140 10.65 -1.06 -4.45
CA ALA A 140 11.47 -1.37 -3.28
C ALA A 140 12.64 -2.30 -3.61
N LYS A 141 12.46 -3.25 -4.53
CA LYS A 141 13.55 -4.13 -5.01
C LYS A 141 14.61 -3.35 -5.78
N VAL A 142 14.20 -2.44 -6.67
CA VAL A 142 15.11 -1.58 -7.44
C VAL A 142 15.87 -0.63 -6.52
N ALA A 143 15.17 0.03 -5.58
CA ALA A 143 15.77 0.94 -4.61
C ALA A 143 16.84 0.24 -3.77
N ARG A 144 16.56 -0.96 -3.23
CA ARG A 144 17.55 -1.76 -2.49
C ARG A 144 18.78 -2.11 -3.33
N LYS A 145 18.60 -2.40 -4.62
CA LYS A 145 19.71 -2.71 -5.54
C LYS A 145 20.58 -1.47 -5.79
N GLN A 146 19.96 -0.30 -5.99
CA GLN A 146 20.66 0.96 -6.17
C GLN A 146 21.41 1.37 -4.90
N ASP A 147 20.78 1.23 -3.73
CA ASP A 147 21.39 1.54 -2.44
C ASP A 147 22.64 0.68 -2.20
N ARG A 148 22.54 -0.64 -2.41
CA ARG A 148 23.71 -1.55 -2.33
C ARG A 148 24.85 -1.15 -3.27
N ARG A 149 24.54 -0.70 -4.49
CA ARG A 149 25.54 -0.21 -5.45
C ARG A 149 26.20 1.07 -4.96
N ARG A 150 25.41 2.03 -4.45
CA ARG A 150 25.91 3.29 -3.89
C ARG A 150 26.80 3.03 -2.68
N THR A 151 26.39 2.17 -1.74
CA THR A 151 27.21 1.81 -0.57
C THR A 151 28.52 1.15 -0.99
N ALA A 152 28.49 0.25 -1.99
CA ALA A 152 29.70 -0.38 -2.52
C ALA A 152 30.65 0.65 -3.15
N GLN A 153 30.11 1.57 -3.96
CA GLN A 153 30.90 2.63 -4.59
C GLN A 153 31.53 3.56 -3.55
N VAL A 154 30.77 4.04 -2.57
CA VAL A 154 31.30 4.88 -1.47
C VAL A 154 32.40 4.14 -0.70
N ARG A 155 32.21 2.84 -0.43
CA ARG A 155 33.23 2.02 0.25
C ARG A 155 34.51 1.90 -0.59
N ASP A 156 34.39 1.70 -1.89
CA ASP A 156 35.53 1.52 -2.78
C ASP A 156 36.29 2.83 -3.00
N GLU A 157 35.57 3.96 -3.18
CA GLU A 157 36.14 5.32 -3.22
C GLU A 157 36.87 5.67 -1.90
N THR A 158 36.26 5.32 -0.75
CA THR A 158 36.90 5.55 0.56
C THR A 158 38.19 4.74 0.69
N LYS A 159 38.19 3.48 0.25
CA LYS A 159 39.41 2.65 0.23
C LYS A 159 40.48 3.20 -0.71
N GLN A 160 40.10 3.71 -1.88
CA GLN A 160 41.05 4.35 -2.81
C GLN A 160 41.68 5.59 -2.19
N LYS A 161 40.88 6.50 -1.64
CA LYS A 161 41.38 7.70 -0.93
C LYS A 161 42.33 7.35 0.22
N GLN A 162 42.01 6.30 0.99
CA GLN A 162 42.90 5.82 2.06
C GLN A 162 44.23 5.26 1.52
N ARG A 163 44.21 4.53 0.40
CA ARG A 163 45.42 4.01 -0.25
C ARG A 163 46.29 5.14 -0.81
N GLU A 164 45.69 6.12 -1.46
CA GLU A 164 46.37 7.31 -1.98
C GLU A 164 46.99 8.14 -0.86
N ALA A 165 46.24 8.42 0.21
CA ALA A 165 46.76 9.13 1.37
C ALA A 165 47.92 8.37 2.05
N LYS A 166 47.86 7.04 2.08
CA LYS A 166 48.97 6.21 2.60
C LYS A 166 50.20 6.30 1.69
N ARG A 167 50.03 6.26 0.36
CA ARG A 167 51.13 6.43 -0.61
C ARG A 167 51.80 7.80 -0.46
N GLN A 168 51.02 8.87 -0.46
CA GLN A 168 51.53 10.23 -0.28
C GLN A 168 52.29 10.41 1.04
N LYS A 169 51.80 9.83 2.15
CA LYS A 169 52.53 9.84 3.43
C LYS A 169 53.84 9.06 3.40
N THR A 170 53.91 7.98 2.62
CA THR A 170 55.12 7.16 2.52
C THR A 170 56.16 7.85 1.64
N GLU A 171 55.71 8.50 0.56
CA GLU A 171 56.55 9.29 -0.35
C GLU A 171 57.13 10.52 0.36
N SER A 172 56.32 11.29 1.09
CA SER A 172 56.81 12.46 1.85
C SER A 172 57.76 12.08 2.99
N ALA A 173 57.57 10.92 3.62
CA ALA A 173 58.51 10.40 4.63
C ALA A 173 59.81 9.85 4.03
N ALA A 174 59.81 9.47 2.75
CA ALA A 174 61.01 9.02 2.05
C ALA A 174 61.85 10.20 1.54
N ASP A 175 61.21 11.30 1.13
CA ASP A 175 61.89 12.54 0.73
C ASP A 175 62.53 13.24 1.93
N SER A 176 61.83 13.35 3.07
CA SER A 176 62.40 13.95 4.28
C SER A 176 63.62 13.18 4.81
N LYS A 177 63.65 11.85 4.64
CA LYS A 177 64.82 11.01 4.98
C LYS A 177 65.99 11.15 4.01
N LYS A 178 65.78 11.63 2.79
CA LYS A 178 66.86 11.91 1.84
C LYS A 178 67.48 13.28 2.09
N GLU A 179 66.68 14.30 2.41
CA GLU A 179 67.20 15.62 2.79
C GLU A 179 68.09 15.54 4.05
N ASP A 180 67.68 14.78 5.06
CA ASP A 180 68.43 14.61 6.33
C ASP A 180 69.75 13.81 6.19
N LYS A 181 69.97 13.14 5.05
CA LYS A 181 71.22 12.42 4.73
C LYS A 181 72.22 13.21 3.90
N THR A 182 71.84 14.41 3.45
CA THR A 182 72.66 15.25 2.55
C THR A 182 73.21 16.50 3.24
N THR A 183 73.04 16.60 4.56
CA THR A 183 73.59 17.65 5.43
C THR A 183 74.62 17.06 6.37
#